data_AF-A0A1I4V771-F1
#
_entry.id   AF-A0A1I4V771-F1
#
_cell.length_a   1.000
_cell.length_b   1.000
_cell.length_c   1.000
_cell.angle_alpha   90.00
_cell.angle_beta   90.00
_cell.angle_gamma   90.00
#
_symmetry.space_group_name_H-M   'P 1'
#
loop_
_entity.id
_entity.type
_entity.pdbx_description
1 polymer ?
#
loop_
_entity_poly.entity_id
_entity_poly.type
_entity_poly.pdbx_seq_one_letter_code
_entity_poly.pdbx_strand_id
1 'polypeptide(L)'
;MTDTSDQADRDAWRAALHDSVHEFATALRRLHDENPQPETPILSEAAYLLASELWDRRFTVTEITKAFLEAAAGLPGYTDGNEVRP
;
A
#
# COMPACT_ATOMS: atom_id res chain seq x y z
N MET A 1 27.33 8.69 21.35
CA MET A 1 26.32 9.74 21.04
C MET A 1 25.80 9.66 19.60
N THR A 2 26.26 8.71 18.77
CA THR A 2 25.81 8.53 17.37
C THR A 2 24.62 7.58 17.23
N ASP A 3 24.53 6.52 18.04
CA ASP A 3 23.44 5.52 17.97
C ASP A 3 22.02 6.09 18.14
N THR A 4 21.87 7.12 18.97
CA THR A 4 20.56 7.73 19.25
C THR A 4 20.06 8.59 18.09
N SER A 5 20.98 9.25 17.36
CA SER A 5 20.64 10.06 16.18
C SER A 5 20.22 9.16 15.03
N ASP A 6 20.99 8.09 14.78
CA ASP A 6 20.70 7.14 13.69
C ASP A 6 19.38 6.38 13.94
N GLN A 7 19.01 6.17 15.20
CA GLN A 7 17.71 5.56 15.54
C GLN A 7 16.55 6.52 15.28
N ALA A 8 16.67 7.79 15.66
CA ALA A 8 15.64 8.80 15.42
C ALA A 8 15.36 8.98 13.91
N ASP A 9 16.41 8.99 13.08
CA ASP A 9 16.28 9.12 11.63
C ASP A 9 15.56 7.91 11.00
N ARG A 10 15.87 6.68 11.47
CA ARG A 10 15.18 5.47 11.03
C ARG A 10 13.70 5.48 11.41
N ASP A 11 13.38 5.92 12.62
CA ASP A 11 12.00 5.97 13.10
C ASP A 11 11.20 7.04 12.35
N ALA A 12 11.79 8.20 12.10
CA ALA A 12 11.19 9.24 11.27
C ALA A 12 10.92 8.77 9.84
N TRP A 13 11.88 8.07 9.23
CA TRP A 13 11.70 7.49 7.89
C TRP A 13 10.58 6.44 7.85
N ARG A 14 10.51 5.56 8.86
CA ARG A 14 9.44 4.55 8.97
C ARG A 14 8.06 5.18 9.16
N ALA A 15 7.98 6.22 9.99
CA ALA A 15 6.74 6.98 10.17
C ALA A 15 6.28 7.59 8.84
N ALA A 16 7.18 8.27 8.12
CA ALA A 16 6.86 8.87 6.82
C ALA A 16 6.40 7.82 5.78
N LEU A 17 7.00 6.63 5.77
CA LEU A 17 6.56 5.53 4.92
C LEU A 17 5.13 5.08 5.28
N HIS A 18 4.85 4.89 6.57
CA HIS A 18 3.52 4.49 7.04
C HIS A 18 2.46 5.54 6.72
N ASP A 19 2.76 6.82 6.96
CA ASP A 19 1.84 7.93 6.68
C ASP A 19 1.50 8.00 5.19
N SER A 20 2.51 7.85 4.32
CA SER A 20 2.31 7.86 2.87
C SER A 20 1.37 6.74 2.39
N VAL A 21 1.54 5.53 2.93
CA VAL A 21 0.68 4.38 2.60
C VAL A 21 -0.73 4.57 3.17
N HIS A 22 -0.83 5.12 4.39
CA HIS A 22 -2.12 5.40 5.03
C HIS A 22 -2.94 6.44 4.26
N GLU A 23 -2.31 7.52 3.80
CA GLU A 23 -2.96 8.55 2.99
C GLU A 23 -3.50 7.99 1.68
N PHE A 24 -2.70 7.20 0.96
CA PHE A 24 -3.13 6.53 -0.28
C PHE A 24 -4.34 5.61 -0.04
N ALA A 25 -4.26 4.73 0.96
CA ALA A 25 -5.33 3.78 1.27
C ALA A 25 -6.63 4.49 1.69
N THR A 26 -6.52 5.57 2.47
CA THR A 26 -7.67 6.36 2.92
C THR A 26 -8.36 7.06 1.76
N ALA A 27 -7.58 7.69 0.87
CA ALA A 27 -8.12 8.33 -0.34
C ALA A 27 -8.80 7.31 -1.26
N LEU A 28 -8.19 6.14 -1.45
CA LEU A 28 -8.77 5.07 -2.27
C LEU A 28 -10.08 4.54 -1.68
N ARG A 29 -10.14 4.33 -0.36
CA ARG A 29 -11.37 3.88 0.31
C ARG A 29 -12.50 4.90 0.15
N ARG A 30 -12.19 6.20 0.28
CA ARG A 30 -13.17 7.26 0.03
C ARG A 30 -13.71 7.23 -1.40
N LEU A 31 -12.83 7.11 -2.40
CA LEU A 31 -13.24 7.00 -3.80
C LEU A 31 -14.09 5.75 -4.07
N HIS A 32 -13.78 4.64 -3.38
CA HIS A 32 -14.59 3.44 -3.44
C HIS A 32 -16.02 3.66 -2.90
N ASP A 33 -16.13 4.28 -1.73
CA ASP A 33 -17.43 4.56 -1.10
C ASP A 33 -18.24 5.61 -1.89
N GLU A 34 -17.57 6.55 -2.56
CA GLU A 34 -18.18 7.61 -3.39
C GLU A 34 -18.35 7.23 -4.88
N ASN A 35 -18.06 5.97 -5.26
CA ASN A 35 -18.00 5.55 -6.65
C ASN A 35 -19.38 5.68 -7.35
N PRO A 36 -19.51 6.52 -8.40
CA PRO A 36 -20.77 6.65 -9.14
C PRO A 36 -21.06 5.43 -10.04
N GLN A 37 -20.10 4.52 -10.21
CA GLN A 37 -20.19 3.32 -11.05
C GLN A 37 -19.83 2.06 -10.25
N PRO A 38 -20.75 1.51 -9.44
CA PRO A 38 -20.46 0.40 -8.53
C PRO A 38 -20.00 -0.89 -9.24
N GLU A 39 -20.33 -1.05 -10.52
CA GLU A 39 -19.89 -2.17 -11.36
C GLU A 39 -18.42 -2.08 -11.78
N THR A 40 -17.76 -0.93 -11.59
CA THR A 40 -16.36 -0.73 -11.91
C THR A 40 -15.51 -1.02 -10.66
N PRO A 41 -14.73 -2.12 -10.63
CA PRO A 41 -13.92 -2.47 -9.46
C PRO A 41 -12.70 -1.55 -9.34
N ILE A 42 -12.84 -0.49 -8.53
CA ILE A 42 -11.81 0.54 -8.28
C ILE A 42 -10.47 -0.05 -7.83
N LEU A 43 -10.47 -1.16 -7.08
CA LEU A 43 -9.23 -1.73 -6.55
C LEU A 43 -8.29 -2.22 -7.65
N SER A 44 -8.82 -2.85 -8.71
CA SER A 44 -8.02 -3.33 -9.84
C SER A 44 -7.43 -2.16 -10.63
N GLU A 45 -8.20 -1.10 -10.83
CA GLU A 45 -7.76 0.11 -11.52
C GLU A 45 -6.68 0.84 -10.71
N ALA A 46 -6.90 1.02 -9.40
CA ALA A 46 -5.93 1.65 -8.52
C ALA A 46 -4.62 0.85 -8.41
N ALA A 47 -4.69 -0.49 -8.38
CA ALA A 47 -3.49 -1.33 -8.41
C ALA A 47 -2.69 -1.16 -9.71
N TYR A 48 -3.37 -1.10 -10.85
CA TYR A 48 -2.73 -0.83 -12.14
C TYR A 48 -2.07 0.56 -12.17
N LEU A 49 -2.79 1.60 -11.74
CA LEU A 49 -2.28 2.97 -11.70
C LEU A 49 -1.07 3.07 -10.76
N LEU A 50 -1.14 2.48 -9.57
CA LEU A 50 -0.02 2.46 -8.62
C LEU A 50 1.21 1.77 -9.23
N ALA A 51 1.04 0.62 -9.89
CA ALA A 51 2.14 -0.08 -10.54
C ALA A 51 2.80 0.77 -11.64
N SER A 52 2.01 1.48 -12.45
CA SER A 52 2.51 2.42 -13.46
C SER A 52 3.27 3.59 -12.83
N GLU A 53 2.72 4.23 -11.79
CA GLU A 53 3.37 5.35 -11.10
C GLU A 53 4.70 4.95 -10.44
N LEU A 54 4.79 3.73 -9.89
CA LEU A 54 6.02 3.16 -9.37
C LEU A 54 7.03 2.91 -10.49
N TRP A 55 6.58 2.38 -11.62
CA TRP A 55 7.45 2.15 -12.77
C TRP A 55 8.03 3.47 -13.31
N ASP A 56 7.21 4.53 -13.40
CA ASP A 56 7.64 5.88 -13.79
C ASP A 56 8.67 6.47 -12.81
N ARG A 57 8.63 6.05 -11.54
CA ARG A 57 9.60 6.39 -10.48
C ARG A 57 10.80 5.47 -10.43
N ARG A 58 11.02 4.68 -11.48
CA ARG A 58 12.19 3.82 -11.71
C ARG A 58 12.27 2.57 -10.84
N PHE A 59 11.17 2.15 -10.21
CA PHE A 59 11.08 0.79 -9.70
C PHE A 59 10.96 -0.18 -10.87
N THR A 60 11.64 -1.31 -10.79
CA THR A 60 11.58 -2.33 -11.84
C THR A 60 10.30 -3.15 -11.76
N VAL A 61 9.85 -3.69 -12.89
CA VAL A 61 8.71 -4.64 -12.93
C VAL A 61 8.92 -5.80 -11.96
N THR A 62 10.16 -6.29 -11.83
CA THR A 62 10.51 -7.37 -10.90
C THR A 62 10.31 -6.96 -9.44
N GLU A 63 10.79 -5.78 -9.04
CA GLU A 63 10.61 -5.27 -7.67
C GLU A 63 9.13 -5.05 -7.33
N ILE A 64 8.40 -4.40 -8.25
CA ILE A 64 6.97 -4.15 -8.11
C ILE A 64 6.23 -5.48 -7.95
N THR A 65 6.39 -6.41 -8.89
CA THR A 65 5.70 -7.71 -8.87
C THR A 65 6.00 -8.47 -7.58
N LYS A 66 7.27 -8.52 -7.16
CA LYS A 66 7.67 -9.19 -5.93
C LYS A 66 6.99 -8.55 -4.71
N ALA A 67 7.00 -7.22 -4.60
CA ALA A 67 6.39 -6.51 -3.48
C ALA A 67 4.89 -6.78 -3.35
N PHE A 68 4.14 -6.75 -4.45
CA PHE A 68 2.71 -7.04 -4.44
C PHE A 68 2.42 -8.50 -4.04
N LEU A 69 3.19 -9.47 -4.55
CA LEU A 69 3.03 -10.87 -4.21
C LEU A 69 3.36 -11.16 -2.74
N GLU A 70 4.44 -10.60 -2.21
CA GLU A 70 4.83 -10.75 -0.81
C GLU A 70 3.82 -10.09 0.13
N ALA A 71 3.30 -8.91 -0.23
CA ALA A 71 2.27 -8.23 0.53
C ALA A 71 0.98 -9.06 0.59
N ALA A 72 0.53 -9.59 -0.56
CA ALA A 72 -0.66 -10.44 -0.62
C ALA A 72 -0.49 -11.73 0.21
N ALA A 73 0.69 -12.35 0.18
CA ALA A 73 1.01 -13.52 0.99
C ALA A 73 1.08 -13.22 2.50
N GLY A 74 1.36 -11.97 2.86
CA GLY A 74 1.43 -11.51 4.25
C GLY A 74 0.07 -11.09 4.85
N LEU A 75 -0.98 -10.97 4.04
CA LEU A 75 -2.33 -10.77 4.56
C LEU A 75 -2.79 -12.04 5.29
N PRO A 76 -3.58 -11.92 6.38
CA PRO A 76 -4.10 -13.08 7.09
C PRO A 76 -4.74 -14.05 6.11
N GLY A 77 -4.33 -15.31 6.15
CA GLY A 77 -5.03 -16.36 5.42
C GLY A 77 -6.49 -16.45 5.92
N TYR A 78 -7.36 -16.98 5.06
CA TYR A 78 -8.81 -17.19 5.23
C TYR A 78 -9.29 -17.88 6.55
N THR A 79 -8.40 -18.16 7.51
CA THR A 79 -8.63 -19.07 8.63
C THR A 79 -9.54 -18.53 9.73
N ASP A 80 -9.80 -17.22 9.80
CA ASP A 80 -10.64 -16.61 10.85
C ASP A 80 -11.97 -16.03 10.36
N GLY A 81 -12.36 -16.31 9.10
CA GLY A 81 -13.70 -15.96 8.58
C GLY A 81 -13.98 -14.46 8.38
N ASN A 82 -13.04 -13.58 8.71
CA ASN A 82 -13.13 -12.14 8.46
C ASN A 82 -12.20 -11.74 7.30
N GLU A 83 -12.77 -11.53 6.12
CA GLU A 83 -12.04 -11.06 4.93
C GLU A 83 -11.58 -9.59 5.04
N VAL A 84 -12.11 -8.87 6.03
CA VAL A 84 -11.84 -7.45 6.27
C VAL A 84 -11.49 -7.26 7.74
N ARG A 85 -10.43 -6.49 8.02
CA ARG A 85 -10.07 -6.09 9.38
C ARG A 85 -11.16 -5.13 9.92
N PRO A 86 -11.64 -5.29 11.17
CA PRO A 86 -12.60 -4.37 11.79
C PRO A 86 -12.11 -2.92 11.87
#